data_AF-W2X0H7-F1
#
_entry.id   AF-W2X0H7-F1
#
_cell.length_a   1.000
_cell.length_b   1.000
_cell.length_c   1.000
_cell.angle_alpha   90.00
_cell.angle_beta   90.00
_cell.angle_gamma   90.00
#
_symmetry.space_group_name_H-M   'P 1'
#
loop_
_entity.id
_entity.type
_entity.pdbx_description
1 polymer ?
#
loop_
_entity_poly.entity_id
_entity_poly.type
_entity_poly.pdbx_seq_one_letter_code
_entity_poly.pdbx_strand_id
1 'polypeptide(L)'
;MKQVNNSERQALWETLLLRSTRGKLRHGDRKIVAEQYKISRWVVSRVWKRGIRSMSERVAAVVTSRASQRGRKMMDRAEIRKRIYQTRVADRNNYRTVDEGAGLTPYMIRQLQREGYLRRALTQTPV
;
A
#
# COMPACT_ATOMS: atom_id res chain seq x y z
N MET A 1 4.84 15.85 -12.60
CA MET A 1 6.05 15.44 -11.82
C MET A 1 6.17 13.92 -11.92
N LYS A 2 7.32 13.36 -12.33
CA LYS A 2 7.49 11.91 -12.50
C LYS A 2 7.34 11.17 -11.16
N GLN A 3 6.49 10.15 -11.12
CA GLN A 3 6.42 9.22 -9.98
C GLN A 3 7.61 8.27 -10.04
N VAL A 4 8.26 8.06 -8.90
CA VAL A 4 9.48 7.23 -8.80
C VAL A 4 9.12 5.87 -8.22
N ASN A 5 9.34 4.81 -8.99
CA ASN A 5 9.07 3.43 -8.57
C ASN A 5 10.06 2.98 -7.49
N ASN A 6 9.73 1.93 -6.73
CA ASN A 6 10.58 1.47 -5.63
C ASN A 6 12.00 1.10 -6.08
N SER A 7 12.15 0.43 -7.21
CA SER A 7 13.46 0.08 -7.79
C SER A 7 14.25 1.33 -8.21
N GLU A 8 13.59 2.33 -8.81
CA GLU A 8 14.23 3.61 -9.15
C GLU A 8 14.66 4.38 -7.89
N ARG A 9 13.90 4.30 -6.79
CA ARG A 9 14.28 4.91 -5.50
C ARG A 9 15.51 4.23 -4.91
N GLN A 10 15.65 2.92 -5.09
CA GLN A 10 16.81 2.14 -4.68
C GLN A 10 18.05 2.56 -5.46
N ALA A 11 17.99 2.55 -6.79
CA ALA A 11 19.08 2.99 -7.66
C ALA A 11 19.50 4.45 -7.40
N LEU A 12 18.52 5.32 -7.12
CA LEU A 12 18.79 6.70 -6.74
C LEU A 12 19.54 6.80 -5.41
N TRP A 13 19.17 5.97 -4.43
CA TRP A 13 19.84 5.95 -3.14
C TRP A 13 21.29 5.46 -3.27
N GLU A 14 21.53 4.42 -4.06
CA GLU A 14 22.87 3.89 -4.35
C GLU A 14 23.74 4.92 -5.08
N THR A 15 23.17 5.65 -6.04
CA THR A 15 23.88 6.72 -6.75
C THR A 15 24.27 7.87 -5.83
N LEU A 16 23.40 8.22 -4.88
CA LEU A 16 23.75 9.19 -3.82
C LEU A 16 24.80 8.63 -2.86
N LEU A 17 24.77 7.33 -2.57
CA LEU A 17 25.75 6.68 -1.71
C LEU A 17 27.15 6.75 -2.33
N LEU A 18 27.29 6.48 -3.64
CA LEU A 18 28.55 6.60 -4.37
C LEU A 18 29.13 8.02 -4.37
N ARG A 19 28.25 9.03 -4.34
CA ARG A 19 28.64 10.45 -4.27
C ARG A 19 28.90 10.94 -2.84
N SER A 20 28.43 10.20 -1.84
CA SER A 20 28.52 10.58 -0.44
C SER A 20 29.89 10.20 0.13
N THR A 21 30.55 11.16 0.78
CA THR A 21 31.80 10.90 1.52
C THR A 21 31.48 10.83 3.02
N ARG A 22 31.80 9.70 3.68
CA ARG A 22 31.52 9.49 5.12
C ARG A 22 30.06 9.76 5.52
N GLY A 23 29.10 9.32 4.68
CA GLY A 23 27.68 9.51 4.91
C GLY A 23 27.16 10.95 4.72
N LYS A 24 27.97 11.85 4.15
CA LYS A 24 27.59 13.23 3.85
C LYS A 24 27.62 13.48 2.34
N LEU A 25 26.54 14.04 1.82
CA LEU A 25 26.45 14.57 0.45
C LEU A 25 27.01 16.00 0.44
N ARG A 26 27.77 16.34 -0.60
CA ARG A 26 28.27 17.71 -0.80
C ARG A 26 27.12 18.64 -1.20
N HIS A 27 27.34 19.93 -1.03
CA HIS A 27 26.41 20.95 -1.50
C HIS A 27 26.24 20.82 -3.02
N GLY A 28 24.98 20.77 -3.50
CA GLY A 28 24.68 20.62 -4.92
C GLY A 28 24.46 19.18 -5.40
N ASP A 29 24.96 18.14 -4.71
CA ASP A 29 24.84 16.74 -5.17
C ASP A 29 23.39 16.31 -5.37
N ARG A 30 22.50 16.72 -4.45
CA ARG A 30 21.07 16.42 -4.57
C ARG A 30 20.42 17.09 -5.77
N LYS A 31 20.93 18.26 -6.20
CA LYS A 31 20.45 18.98 -7.39
C LYS A 31 20.92 18.27 -8.65
N ILE A 32 22.19 17.89 -8.71
CA ILE A 32 22.75 17.14 -9.83
C ILE A 32 22.02 15.80 -10.03
N VAL A 33 21.80 15.03 -8.95
CA VAL A 33 21.06 13.77 -9.03
C VAL A 33 19.58 14.00 -9.37
N ALA A 34 18.97 15.09 -8.90
CA ALA A 34 17.61 15.44 -9.28
C ALA A 34 17.47 15.70 -10.79
N GLU A 35 18.42 16.42 -11.38
CA GLU A 35 18.48 16.70 -12.82
C GLU A 35 18.71 15.42 -13.64
N GLN A 36 19.66 14.57 -13.22
CA GLN A 36 19.95 13.28 -13.87
C GLN A 36 18.72 12.36 -13.96
N TYR A 37 17.97 12.27 -12.86
CA TYR A 37 16.78 11.41 -12.78
C TYR A 37 15.50 12.12 -13.24
N LYS A 38 15.56 13.41 -13.61
CA LYS A 38 14.42 14.28 -13.98
C LYS A 38 13.30 14.27 -12.91
N ILE A 39 13.69 14.34 -11.65
CA ILE A 39 12.77 14.33 -10.49
C ILE A 39 12.98 15.54 -9.59
N SER A 40 12.05 15.78 -8.67
CA SER A 40 12.18 16.88 -7.71
C SER A 40 13.33 16.66 -6.73
N ARG A 41 14.11 17.72 -6.45
CA ARG A 41 15.08 17.77 -5.33
C ARG A 41 14.49 17.33 -3.99
N TRP A 42 13.19 17.52 -3.77
CA TRP A 42 12.49 17.11 -2.56
C TRP A 42 12.36 15.59 -2.45
N VAL A 43 12.13 14.91 -3.57
CA VAL A 43 12.09 13.45 -3.62
C VAL A 43 13.47 12.87 -3.33
N VAL A 44 14.52 13.42 -3.95
CA VAL A 44 15.93 13.04 -3.69
C VAL A 44 16.27 13.19 -2.20
N SER A 45 15.99 14.35 -1.62
CA SER A 45 16.22 14.62 -0.19
C SER A 45 15.47 13.63 0.72
N ARG A 46 14.21 13.31 0.39
CA ARG A 46 13.39 12.37 1.15
C ARG A 46 13.92 10.93 1.05
N VAL A 47 14.37 10.50 -0.12
CA VAL A 47 14.99 9.18 -0.32
C VAL A 47 16.29 9.08 0.49
N TRP A 48 17.16 10.10 0.41
CA TRP A 48 18.41 10.14 1.18
C TRP A 48 18.18 9.99 2.69
N LYS A 49 17.35 10.86 3.27
CA LYS A 49 17.03 10.81 4.71
C LYS A 49 16.44 9.46 5.13
N ARG A 50 15.62 8.84 4.27
CA ARG A 50 15.03 7.53 4.53
C ARG A 50 16.07 6.43 4.52
N GLY A 51 16.97 6.42 3.55
CA GLY A 51 18.02 5.41 3.47
C GLY A 51 18.97 5.47 4.67
N ILE A 52 19.40 6.68 5.06
CA ILE A 52 20.22 6.88 6.28
C ILE A 52 19.51 6.35 7.53
N ARG A 53 18.23 6.71 7.74
CA ARG A 53 17.44 6.21 8.88
C ARG A 53 17.23 4.70 8.83
N SER A 54 17.10 4.10 7.64
CA SER A 54 16.96 2.65 7.54
C SER A 54 18.26 1.93 7.83
N MET A 55 19.41 2.51 7.46
CA MET A 55 20.72 1.93 7.71
C MET A 55 21.14 1.96 9.18
N SER A 56 20.58 2.86 9.99
CA SER A 56 20.86 2.83 11.43
C SER A 56 20.27 1.62 12.14
N GLU A 57 19.27 0.96 11.54
CA GLU A 57 18.57 -0.20 12.10
C GLU A 57 18.88 -1.50 11.34
N ARG A 58 19.43 -1.43 10.12
CA ARG A 58 19.60 -2.57 9.20
C ARG A 58 20.85 -2.43 8.34
N VAL A 59 21.41 -3.56 7.90
CA VAL A 59 22.57 -3.60 6.98
C VAL A 59 22.21 -3.02 5.60
N ALA A 60 20.99 -3.27 5.11
CA ALA A 60 20.50 -2.77 3.82
C ALA A 60 19.50 -1.62 4.00
N ALA A 61 19.67 -0.55 3.20
CA ALA A 61 18.77 0.59 3.19
C ALA A 61 17.43 0.25 2.54
N VAL A 62 16.32 0.51 3.25
CA VAL A 62 14.96 0.38 2.70
C VAL A 62 14.42 1.76 2.32
N VAL A 63 14.43 2.08 1.03
CA VAL A 63 13.99 3.39 0.49
C VAL A 63 12.63 3.37 -0.22
N THR A 64 11.91 2.27 -0.11
CA THR A 64 10.56 2.08 -0.69
C THR A 64 9.59 3.19 -0.25
N SER A 65 8.65 3.53 -1.13
CA SER A 65 7.57 4.46 -0.78
C SER A 65 6.68 3.85 0.30
N ARG A 66 6.21 4.69 1.24
CA ARG A 66 5.24 4.29 2.27
C ARG A 66 3.82 4.71 1.90
N ALA A 67 3.60 5.18 0.68
CA ALA A 67 2.29 5.63 0.23
C ALA A 67 1.26 4.50 0.34
N SER A 68 1.59 3.28 -0.10
CA SER A 68 0.73 2.10 0.04
C SER A 68 0.50 1.65 1.48
N GLN A 69 1.35 2.07 2.41
CA GLN A 69 1.16 1.79 3.84
C GLN A 69 0.13 2.74 4.48
N ARG A 70 -0.11 3.90 3.86
CA ARG A 70 -1.03 4.93 4.32
C ARG A 70 -2.34 4.84 3.53
N GLY A 71 -3.48 4.85 4.22
CA GLY A 71 -4.80 4.77 3.61
C GLY A 71 -5.69 3.70 4.25
N ARG A 72 -6.94 3.64 3.81
CA ARG A 72 -7.92 2.65 4.27
C ARG A 72 -7.42 1.26 3.90
N LYS A 73 -7.14 0.43 4.89
CA LYS A 73 -6.79 -0.97 4.66
C LYS A 73 -8.01 -1.69 4.09
N MET A 74 -7.78 -2.52 3.08
CA MET A 74 -8.83 -3.38 2.57
C MET A 74 -9.23 -4.34 3.69
N MET A 75 -10.52 -4.41 3.97
CA MET A 75 -11.03 -5.40 4.92
C MET A 75 -10.84 -6.78 4.33
N ASP A 76 -10.37 -7.71 5.16
CA ASP A 76 -10.09 -9.07 4.74
C ASP A 76 -11.35 -9.74 4.16
N ARG A 77 -11.19 -10.44 3.05
CA ARG A 77 -12.28 -11.10 2.32
C ARG A 77 -12.90 -12.21 3.15
N ALA A 78 -12.07 -12.96 3.88
CA ALA A 78 -12.55 -14.02 4.76
C ALA A 78 -13.36 -13.44 5.93
N GLU A 79 -12.90 -12.33 6.51
CA GLU A 79 -13.63 -11.62 7.57
C GLU A 79 -14.99 -11.07 7.10
N ILE A 80 -15.05 -10.44 5.92
CA ILE A 80 -16.34 -9.99 5.34
C ILE A 80 -17.28 -11.18 5.15
N ARG A 81 -16.77 -12.27 4.56
CA ARG A 81 -17.54 -13.50 4.33
C ARG A 81 -18.06 -14.10 5.64
N LYS A 82 -17.23 -14.14 6.68
CA LYS A 82 -17.60 -14.61 8.03
C LYS A 82 -18.76 -13.81 8.61
N ARG A 83 -18.72 -12.48 8.51
CA ARG A 83 -19.81 -11.61 9.01
C ARG A 83 -21.13 -11.88 8.30
N ILE A 84 -21.11 -12.06 6.98
CA ILE A 84 -22.32 -12.45 6.21
C ILE A 84 -22.86 -13.80 6.69
N TYR A 85 -21.98 -14.76 6.99
CA TYR A 85 -22.39 -16.06 7.54
C TYR A 85 -22.82 -16.03 9.01
N GLN A 86 -22.52 -14.97 9.75
CA GLN A 86 -23.04 -14.77 11.10
C GLN A 86 -24.44 -14.13 11.08
N THR A 87 -24.76 -13.33 10.06
CA THR A 87 -26.12 -12.84 9.82
C THR A 87 -27.08 -14.02 9.66
N ARG A 88 -28.30 -13.94 10.20
CA ARG A 88 -29.30 -15.02 10.07
C ARG A 88 -29.60 -15.29 8.59
N VAL A 89 -29.78 -16.56 8.22
CA VAL A 89 -30.01 -16.98 6.81
C VAL A 89 -31.18 -16.23 6.16
N ALA A 90 -32.27 -15.99 6.90
CA ALA A 90 -33.44 -15.24 6.40
C ALA A 90 -33.09 -13.81 5.95
N ASP A 91 -32.15 -13.18 6.66
CA ASP A 91 -31.74 -11.80 6.44
C ASP A 91 -30.64 -11.70 5.37
N ARG A 92 -30.13 -12.82 4.85
CA ARG A 92 -29.12 -12.84 3.77
C ARG A 92 -29.71 -12.64 2.38
N ASN A 93 -31.04 -12.65 2.23
CA ASN A 93 -31.69 -12.49 0.93
C ASN A 93 -31.67 -11.04 0.41
N ASN A 94 -31.58 -10.06 1.31
CA ASN A 94 -31.59 -8.65 0.96
C ASN A 94 -30.28 -7.97 1.37
N TYR A 95 -29.65 -7.25 0.43
CA TYR A 95 -28.41 -6.52 0.72
C TYR A 95 -28.58 -5.49 1.85
N ARG A 96 -29.78 -4.94 2.02
CA ARG A 96 -30.08 -3.96 3.07
C ARG A 96 -30.08 -4.59 4.47
N THR A 97 -30.67 -5.77 4.61
CA THR A 97 -30.69 -6.49 5.89
C THR A 97 -29.31 -7.06 6.24
N VAL A 98 -28.50 -7.44 5.24
CA VAL A 98 -27.09 -7.79 5.46
C VAL A 98 -26.26 -6.57 5.86
N ASP A 99 -26.52 -5.40 5.28
CA ASP A 99 -25.84 -4.16 5.68
C ASP A 99 -26.13 -3.81 7.14
N GLU A 100 -27.40 -3.86 7.55
CA GLU A 100 -27.84 -3.63 8.94
C GLU A 100 -27.28 -4.68 9.91
N GLY A 101 -27.25 -5.96 9.52
CA GLY A 101 -26.81 -7.06 10.38
C GLY A 101 -25.29 -7.29 10.45
N ALA A 102 -24.54 -6.93 9.41
CA ALA A 102 -23.09 -7.18 9.30
C ALA A 102 -22.24 -5.90 9.22
N GLY A 103 -22.87 -4.72 9.10
CA GLY A 103 -22.20 -3.44 8.87
C GLY A 103 -21.47 -3.39 7.52
N LEU A 104 -22.02 -4.05 6.50
CA LEU A 104 -21.40 -4.26 5.20
C LEU A 104 -22.18 -3.57 4.09
N THR A 105 -21.59 -2.51 3.53
CA THR A 105 -22.19 -1.84 2.38
C THR A 105 -22.47 -2.81 1.21
N PRO A 106 -23.58 -2.63 0.47
CA PRO A 106 -23.94 -3.48 -0.68
C PRO A 106 -22.86 -3.59 -1.76
N TYR A 107 -22.00 -2.57 -1.87
CA TYR A 107 -20.85 -2.58 -2.78
C TYR A 107 -19.85 -3.70 -2.44
N MET A 108 -19.53 -3.88 -1.15
CA MET A 108 -18.56 -4.90 -0.70
C MET A 108 -19.08 -6.32 -0.99
N ILE A 109 -20.39 -6.53 -0.84
CA ILE A 109 -21.03 -7.82 -1.12
C ILE A 109 -21.00 -8.14 -2.62
N ARG A 110 -21.35 -7.16 -3.47
CA ARG A 110 -21.27 -7.32 -4.94
C ARG A 110 -19.84 -7.53 -5.42
N GLN A 111 -18.87 -6.85 -4.81
CA GLN A 111 -17.47 -7.02 -5.12
C GLN A 111 -17.00 -8.45 -4.82
N LEU A 112 -17.38 -9.02 -3.66
CA LEU A 112 -17.08 -10.42 -3.32
C LEU A 112 -17.69 -11.42 -4.30
N GLN A 113 -18.92 -11.17 -4.77
CA GLN A 113 -19.57 -12.02 -5.77
C GLN A 113 -18.84 -11.96 -7.12
N ARG A 114 -18.41 -10.78 -7.55
CA ARG A 114 -17.64 -10.60 -8.79
C ARG A 114 -16.27 -11.27 -8.71
N GLU A 115 -15.62 -11.19 -7.55
CA GLU A 115 -14.32 -11.80 -7.28
C GLU A 115 -14.41 -13.33 -7.02
N GLY A 116 -15.63 -13.90 -6.94
CA GLY A 116 -15.84 -15.35 -6.76
C GLY A 116 -15.76 -15.85 -5.32
N TYR A 117 -15.56 -14.96 -4.34
CA TYR A 117 -15.49 -15.32 -2.91
C TYR A 117 -16.87 -15.61 -2.27
N LEU A 118 -17.95 -15.30 -2.98
CA LEU A 118 -19.31 -15.43 -2.50
C LEU A 118 -20.23 -15.83 -3.66
N ARG A 119 -21.16 -16.77 -3.43
CA ARG A 119 -22.18 -17.11 -4.43
C ARG A 119 -23.21 -16.00 -4.56
N ARG A 120 -23.92 -15.94 -5.69
CA ARG A 120 -25.05 -15.01 -5.89
C ARG A 120 -26.13 -15.18 -4.82
N ALA A 121 -26.43 -16.43 -4.46
CA ALA A 121 -27.26 -16.76 -3.32
C ALA A 121 -26.41 -16.76 -2.04
N LEU A 122 -26.70 -15.81 -1.14
CA LEU A 122 -25.99 -15.64 0.14
C LEU A 122 -26.46 -16.62 1.23
N THR A 123 -27.51 -17.38 0.94
CA THR A 123 -28.13 -18.36 1.84
C THR A 123 -27.34 -19.66 1.95
N GLN A 124 -26.45 -19.95 0.99
CA GLN A 124 -25.68 -21.19 0.99
C GLN A 124 -24.43 -21.04 1.86
N THR A 125 -24.40 -21.77 2.98
CA THR A 125 -23.16 -22.05 3.71
C THR A 125 -22.26 -22.90 2.81
N PRO A 126 -20.96 -22.59 2.71
CA PRO A 126 -20.03 -23.44 1.98
C PRO A 126 -19.82 -24.72 2.80
N VAL A 127 -19.74 -25.85 2.12
CA VAL A 127 -19.19 -27.09 2.68
C VAL A 127 -17.68 -26.92 2.82
#